data_AF-A0A2J8XPQ0-F1
#
_entry.id   AF-A0A2J8XPQ0-F1
#
_cell.length_a   1.000
_cell.length_b   1.000
_cell.length_c   1.000
_cell.angle_alpha   90.00
_cell.angle_beta   90.00
_cell.angle_gamma   90.00
#
_symmetry.space_group_name_H-M   'P 1'
#
loop_
_entity.id
_entity.type
_entity.pdbx_description
1 polymer ?
#
loop_
_entity_poly.entity_id
_entity_poly.type
_entity_poly.pdbx_seq_one_letter_code
_entity_poly.pdbx_strand_id
1 'polypeptide(L)'
;MEGSPSLRRMTVMREKGRRQAVRGPAFMFNDRGTSLTAEEERFLDAAEYGNIPVVRKMLEESKTLNVNCVDYMGQNALQLAVGNEHLEVTELLLKKENLARIGDALLLAISKGYVRIVEAILNHPGFAASKRLTLSPCEQELQDDDFYAYDEDGTRFSPDITPIILAAHCQKYEVVHMLLMKGARIERPHDYFCKCGDCTEKQRHDSFSHSRSRINAYKGLASPAYLSLSSEDPVLTALELSNELAKLANIEKEFKNSEQVENPKFCLETVEKHLE
;
A
#
# COMPACT_ATOMS: atom_id res chain seq x y z
N MET A 1 -4.03 13.48 52.75
CA MET A 1 -4.36 12.50 51.69
C MET A 1 -4.31 13.26 50.38
N GLU A 2 -3.11 13.39 49.83
CA GLU A 2 -2.83 14.16 48.62
C GLU A 2 -3.09 13.27 47.41
N GLY A 3 -4.00 13.72 46.53
CA GLY A 3 -4.28 13.07 45.25
C GLY A 3 -3.35 13.60 44.17
N SER A 4 -2.59 12.70 43.56
CA SER A 4 -1.74 12.96 42.41
C SER A 4 -2.55 12.96 41.11
N PRO A 5 -2.53 14.05 40.30
CA PRO A 5 -3.04 14.00 38.93
C PRO A 5 -1.94 13.53 37.97
N SER A 6 -2.29 12.52 37.19
CA SER A 6 -1.51 11.93 36.10
C SER A 6 -1.04 12.98 35.08
N LEU A 7 0.27 13.13 34.90
CA LEU A 7 0.87 13.91 33.81
C LEU A 7 0.52 13.25 32.46
N ARG A 8 -0.35 13.88 31.67
CA ARG A 8 -0.47 13.61 30.23
C ARG A 8 0.82 14.07 29.57
N ARG A 9 1.58 13.13 29.02
CA ARG A 9 2.76 13.39 28.21
C ARG A 9 2.30 14.10 26.92
N MET A 10 2.56 15.39 26.79
CA MET A 10 2.34 16.14 25.55
C MET A 10 3.36 15.64 24.53
N THR A 11 2.89 14.94 23.51
CA THR A 11 3.67 14.64 22.31
C THR A 11 3.73 15.91 21.47
N VAL A 12 4.93 16.47 21.33
CA VAL A 12 5.20 17.65 20.51
C VAL A 12 5.03 17.24 19.04
N MET A 13 4.02 17.78 18.36
CA MET A 13 3.81 17.54 16.93
C MET A 13 4.97 18.14 16.13
N ARG A 14 5.62 17.33 15.30
CA ARG A 14 6.55 17.80 14.28
C ARG A 14 5.76 18.10 13.02
N GLU A 15 5.48 19.37 12.75
CA GLU A 15 4.91 19.80 11.47
C GLU A 15 5.85 19.41 10.34
N LYS A 16 5.52 18.36 9.60
CA LYS A 16 6.12 18.11 8.27
C LYS A 16 5.22 18.80 7.24
N GLY A 17 5.55 20.04 6.92
CA GLY A 17 4.95 20.75 5.79
C GLY A 17 5.08 19.96 4.49
N ARG A 18 4.14 20.16 3.56
CA ARG A 18 4.13 19.56 2.22
C ARG A 18 5.53 19.65 1.59
N ARG A 19 6.21 18.52 1.48
CA ARG A 19 7.54 18.45 0.84
C ARG A 19 7.34 18.58 -0.67
N GLN A 20 7.91 19.62 -1.26
CA GLN A 20 8.00 19.74 -2.71
C GLN A 20 8.80 18.54 -3.25
N ALA A 21 8.29 17.91 -4.30
CA ALA A 21 9.01 16.88 -5.04
C ALA A 21 10.22 17.52 -5.74
N VAL A 22 11.36 17.62 -5.06
CA VAL A 22 12.61 18.10 -5.63
C VAL A 22 13.34 16.92 -6.27
N ARG A 23 12.78 16.36 -7.35
CA ARG A 23 13.56 15.50 -8.26
C ARG A 23 14.29 16.37 -9.29
N GLY A 24 15.28 17.11 -8.79
CA GLY A 24 16.34 17.71 -9.60
C GLY A 24 17.64 16.89 -9.49
N PRO A 25 18.65 17.14 -10.34
CA PRO A 25 19.95 16.47 -10.29
C PRO A 25 20.68 16.62 -8.94
N ALA A 26 20.23 17.53 -8.08
CA ALA A 26 20.78 17.82 -6.76
C ALA A 26 20.68 16.65 -5.76
N PHE A 27 19.86 15.63 -6.01
CA PHE A 27 19.85 14.40 -5.19
C PHE A 27 21.19 13.65 -5.22
N MET A 28 21.96 13.79 -6.31
CA MET A 28 23.31 13.20 -6.42
C MET A 28 24.36 13.89 -5.53
N PHE A 29 24.06 15.08 -4.99
CA PHE A 29 25.02 15.91 -4.24
C PHE A 29 24.61 16.15 -2.78
N ASN A 30 23.53 15.52 -2.31
CA ASN A 30 23.11 15.67 -0.93
C ASN A 30 23.85 14.63 -0.07
N ASP A 31 24.93 15.08 0.55
CA ASP A 31 25.84 14.39 1.48
C ASP A 31 25.14 14.07 2.83
N ARG A 32 23.92 13.52 2.77
CA ARG A 32 23.10 13.11 3.93
C ARG A 32 22.71 11.63 3.88
N GLY A 33 23.41 10.82 3.09
CA GLY A 33 23.45 9.39 3.35
C GLY A 33 24.40 9.17 4.52
N THR A 34 23.92 8.68 5.65
CA THR A 34 24.83 8.04 6.61
C THR A 34 25.59 6.98 5.84
N SER A 35 26.91 7.16 5.69
CA SER A 35 27.76 6.25 4.92
C SER A 35 27.53 4.84 5.44
N LEU A 36 26.96 3.96 4.59
CA LEU A 36 26.69 2.57 4.93
C LEU A 36 28.00 1.94 5.41
N THR A 37 27.92 1.19 6.49
CA THR A 37 29.07 0.38 6.89
C THR A 37 29.30 -0.71 5.84
N ALA A 38 30.55 -1.16 5.67
CA ALA A 38 30.87 -2.28 4.78
C ALA A 38 30.15 -3.59 5.19
N GLU A 39 29.62 -3.67 6.41
CA GLU A 39 28.74 -4.76 6.84
C GLU A 39 27.32 -4.57 6.30
N GLU A 40 26.73 -3.38 6.40
CA GLU A 40 25.39 -3.08 5.86
C GLU A 40 25.35 -3.14 4.33
N GLU A 41 26.39 -2.67 3.63
CA GLU A 41 26.49 -2.78 2.17
C GLU A 41 26.48 -4.26 1.73
N ARG A 42 27.32 -5.10 2.36
CA ARG A 42 27.33 -6.54 2.10
C ARG A 42 26.01 -7.22 2.43
N PHE A 43 25.30 -6.74 3.44
CA PHE A 43 23.98 -7.26 3.79
C PHE A 43 22.92 -6.92 2.74
N LEU A 44 22.90 -5.67 2.26
CA LEU A 44 22.00 -5.22 1.21
C LEU A 44 22.25 -5.96 -0.11
N ASP A 45 23.52 -6.08 -0.52
CA ASP A 45 23.91 -6.87 -1.71
C ASP A 45 23.46 -8.33 -1.57
N ALA A 46 23.70 -8.94 -0.41
CA ALA A 46 23.30 -10.32 -0.16
C ALA A 46 21.77 -10.50 -0.23
N ALA A 47 21.00 -9.51 0.23
CA ALA A 47 19.54 -9.53 0.12
C ALA A 47 19.06 -9.31 -1.32
N GLU A 48 19.70 -8.41 -2.06
CA GLU A 48 19.38 -8.09 -3.46
C GLU A 48 19.66 -9.27 -4.40
N TYR A 49 20.80 -9.96 -4.23
CA TYR A 49 21.19 -11.11 -5.05
C TYR A 49 20.65 -12.45 -4.52
N GLY A 50 19.92 -12.46 -3.40
CA GLY A 50 19.31 -13.68 -2.87
C GLY A 50 20.28 -14.64 -2.20
N ASN A 51 21.40 -14.15 -1.65
CA ASN A 51 22.42 -14.96 -0.99
C ASN A 51 21.98 -15.38 0.43
N ILE A 52 21.09 -16.38 0.48
CA ILE A 52 20.48 -16.95 1.68
C ILE A 52 21.49 -17.27 2.80
N PRO A 53 22.61 -18.00 2.57
CA PRO A 53 23.52 -18.35 3.66
C PRO A 53 24.22 -17.13 4.25
N VAL A 54 24.56 -16.13 3.43
CA VAL A 54 25.17 -14.89 3.91
C VAL A 54 24.16 -14.08 4.72
N VAL A 55 22.95 -13.87 4.20
CA VAL A 55 21.88 -13.15 4.92
C VAL A 55 21.58 -13.82 6.26
N ARG A 56 21.41 -15.14 6.28
CA ARG A 56 21.16 -15.90 7.52
C ARG A 56 22.29 -15.70 8.52
N LYS A 57 23.54 -15.88 8.09
CA LYS A 57 24.72 -15.76 8.95
C LYS A 57 24.81 -14.35 9.54
N MET A 58 24.61 -13.31 8.74
CA MET A 58 24.63 -11.93 9.20
C MET A 58 23.49 -11.62 10.18
N LEU A 59 22.29 -12.16 9.95
CA LEU A 59 21.16 -11.99 10.86
C LEU A 59 21.32 -12.72 12.21
N GLU A 60 22.16 -13.75 12.29
CA GLU A 60 22.40 -14.57 13.49
C GLU A 60 23.67 -14.13 14.26
N GLU A 61 24.75 -13.78 13.56
CA GLU A 61 26.06 -13.50 14.15
C GLU A 61 26.32 -12.01 14.39
N SER A 62 25.75 -11.12 13.58
CA SER A 62 26.04 -9.68 13.66
C SER A 62 25.22 -8.99 14.75
N LYS A 63 25.91 -8.40 15.73
CA LYS A 63 25.28 -7.61 16.82
C LYS A 63 25.12 -6.13 16.49
N THR A 64 25.87 -5.65 15.51
CA THR A 64 25.94 -4.25 15.07
C THR A 64 25.08 -3.95 13.85
N LEU A 65 24.59 -4.99 13.17
CA LEU A 65 23.85 -4.86 11.93
C LEU A 65 22.49 -4.20 12.16
N ASN A 66 22.28 -3.07 11.49
CA ASN A 66 20.96 -2.48 11.37
C ASN A 66 20.20 -3.16 10.21
N VAL A 67 19.15 -3.93 10.53
CA VAL A 67 18.32 -4.63 9.54
C VAL A 67 17.53 -3.65 8.66
N ASN A 68 17.28 -2.43 9.16
CA ASN A 68 16.59 -1.36 8.44
C ASN A 68 17.57 -0.39 7.75
N CYS A 69 18.80 -0.83 7.46
CA CYS A 69 19.68 -0.06 6.58
C CYS A 69 19.03 0.10 5.20
N VAL A 70 19.37 1.20 4.53
CA VAL A 70 18.81 1.56 3.22
C VAL A 70 19.91 1.81 2.20
N ASP A 71 19.67 1.45 0.95
CA ASP A 71 20.58 1.72 -0.16
C ASP A 71 20.57 3.21 -0.58
N TYR A 72 21.28 3.52 -1.66
CA TYR A 72 21.34 4.88 -2.23
C TYR A 72 20.00 5.38 -2.80
N MET A 73 19.05 4.48 -3.08
CA MET A 73 17.68 4.79 -3.47
C MET A 73 16.73 4.86 -2.26
N GLY A 74 17.25 4.66 -1.05
CA GLY A 74 16.47 4.62 0.17
C GLY A 74 15.71 3.32 0.38
N GLN A 75 16.05 2.22 -0.29
CA GLN A 75 15.36 0.93 -0.18
C GLN A 75 16.01 0.03 0.88
N ASN A 76 15.19 -0.64 1.70
CA ASN A 76 15.66 -1.60 2.68
C ASN A 76 15.85 -3.01 2.09
N ALA A 77 16.51 -3.89 2.84
CA ALA A 77 16.76 -5.28 2.45
C ALA A 77 15.49 -6.05 2.07
N LEU A 78 14.35 -5.78 2.73
CA LEU A 78 13.07 -6.43 2.41
C LEU A 78 12.55 -6.00 1.03
N GLN A 79 12.55 -4.70 0.74
CA GLN A 79 12.11 -4.15 -0.55
C GLN A 79 12.99 -4.66 -1.69
N LEU A 80 14.31 -4.79 -1.48
CA LEU A 80 15.24 -5.37 -2.45
C LEU A 80 14.97 -6.86 -2.68
N ALA A 81 14.83 -7.65 -1.61
CA ALA A 81 14.55 -9.07 -1.70
C ALA A 81 13.20 -9.35 -2.40
N VAL A 82 12.15 -8.61 -2.04
CA VAL A 82 10.83 -8.70 -2.69
C VAL A 82 10.89 -8.21 -4.14
N GLY A 83 11.66 -7.15 -4.41
CA GLY A 83 11.89 -6.64 -5.74
C GLY A 83 12.45 -7.67 -6.71
N ASN A 84 13.29 -8.58 -6.22
CA ASN A 84 13.94 -9.62 -7.02
C ASN A 84 13.34 -11.03 -6.81
N GLU A 85 12.16 -11.13 -6.19
CA GLU A 85 11.43 -12.40 -5.97
C GLU A 85 12.17 -13.42 -5.07
N HIS A 86 13.01 -12.96 -4.15
CA HIS A 86 13.75 -13.84 -3.23
C HIS A 86 12.87 -14.25 -2.04
N LEU A 87 12.00 -15.24 -2.23
CA LEU A 87 11.07 -15.73 -1.21
C LEU A 87 11.78 -16.16 0.08
N GLU A 88 12.82 -17.00 0.00
CA GLU A 88 13.51 -17.52 1.19
C GLU A 88 14.18 -16.40 2.00
N VAL A 89 14.79 -15.42 1.33
CA VAL A 89 15.37 -14.24 1.99
C VAL A 89 14.26 -13.42 2.65
N THR A 90 13.13 -13.23 1.96
CA THR A 90 11.96 -12.53 2.50
C THR A 90 11.46 -13.20 3.79
N GLU A 91 11.30 -14.52 3.79
CA GLU A 91 10.88 -15.28 4.98
C GLU A 91 11.88 -15.18 6.14
N LEU A 92 13.18 -15.10 5.85
CA LEU A 92 14.20 -14.89 6.88
C LEU A 92 14.14 -13.49 7.48
N LEU A 93 13.93 -12.46 6.65
CA LEU A 93 13.79 -11.08 7.10
C LEU A 93 12.51 -10.89 7.92
N LEU A 94 11.39 -11.48 7.51
CA LEU A 94 10.10 -11.42 8.22
C LEU A 94 10.11 -12.08 9.60
N LYS A 95 11.13 -12.89 9.93
CA LYS A 95 11.31 -13.42 11.30
C LYS A 95 11.83 -12.38 12.29
N LYS A 96 12.29 -11.22 11.82
CA LYS A 96 12.78 -10.14 12.68
C LYS A 96 11.64 -9.19 13.05
N GLU A 97 11.47 -8.95 14.34
CA GLU A 97 10.32 -8.18 14.87
C GLU A 97 10.39 -6.67 14.57
N ASN A 98 11.59 -6.12 14.35
CA ASN A 98 11.82 -4.68 14.19
C ASN A 98 11.89 -4.24 12.72
N LEU A 99 11.22 -4.94 11.79
CA LEU A 99 11.32 -4.64 10.37
C LEU A 99 10.39 -3.48 9.97
N ALA A 100 10.95 -2.45 9.35
CA ALA A 100 10.21 -1.31 8.82
C ALA A 100 9.73 -1.55 7.37
N ARG A 101 8.81 -0.72 6.89
CA ARG A 101 8.35 -0.67 5.47
C ARG A 101 7.77 -1.97 4.91
N ILE A 102 7.21 -2.81 5.79
CA ILE A 102 6.58 -4.09 5.41
C ILE A 102 5.36 -3.86 4.50
N GLY A 103 4.60 -2.78 4.74
CA GLY A 103 3.45 -2.40 3.92
C GLY A 103 3.84 -2.02 2.49
N ASP A 104 4.94 -1.30 2.32
CA ASP A 104 5.44 -0.96 0.98
C ASP A 104 5.94 -2.21 0.22
N ALA A 105 6.64 -3.12 0.91
CA ALA A 105 7.03 -4.41 0.35
C ALA A 105 5.81 -5.26 -0.08
N LEU A 106 4.72 -5.24 0.70
CA LEU A 106 3.45 -5.88 0.32
C LEU A 106 2.90 -5.28 -0.98
N LEU A 107 2.82 -3.95 -1.09
CA LEU A 107 2.31 -3.29 -2.30
C LEU A 107 3.17 -3.61 -3.53
N LEU A 108 4.49 -3.67 -3.38
CA LEU A 108 5.41 -4.07 -4.45
C LEU A 108 5.16 -5.53 -4.90
N ALA A 109 5.02 -6.46 -3.95
CA ALA A 109 4.73 -7.86 -4.24
C ALA A 109 3.40 -8.03 -4.97
N ILE A 110 2.37 -7.28 -4.58
CA ILE A 110 1.05 -7.28 -5.24
C ILE A 110 1.15 -6.75 -6.67
N SER A 111 1.85 -5.61 -6.86
CA SER A 111 2.04 -5.00 -8.17
C SER A 111 2.75 -5.94 -9.15
N LYS A 112 3.75 -6.69 -8.70
CA LYS A 112 4.44 -7.69 -9.52
C LYS A 112 3.67 -9.01 -9.65
N GLY A 113 2.80 -9.32 -8.68
CA GLY A 113 1.99 -10.54 -8.65
C GLY A 113 2.71 -11.74 -8.02
N TYR A 114 3.62 -11.50 -7.09
CA TYR A 114 4.37 -12.55 -6.38
C TYR A 114 3.51 -13.18 -5.28
N VAL A 115 2.63 -14.09 -5.65
CA VAL A 115 1.60 -14.67 -4.76
C VAL A 115 2.20 -15.28 -3.49
N ARG A 116 3.27 -16.08 -3.61
CA ARG A 116 3.93 -16.73 -2.46
C ARG A 116 4.54 -15.72 -1.48
N ILE A 117 5.12 -14.64 -2.01
CA ILE A 117 5.69 -13.56 -1.20
C ILE A 117 4.58 -12.78 -0.50
N VAL A 118 3.47 -12.50 -1.20
CA VAL A 118 2.29 -11.87 -0.61
C VAL A 118 1.76 -12.71 0.55
N GLU A 119 1.63 -14.02 0.37
CA GLU A 119 1.20 -14.94 1.43
C GLU A 119 2.15 -14.91 2.63
N ALA A 120 3.46 -14.99 2.40
CA ALA A 120 4.47 -14.91 3.46
C ALA A 120 4.36 -13.59 4.25
N ILE A 121 4.20 -12.46 3.56
CA ILE A 121 4.05 -11.14 4.19
C ILE A 121 2.73 -11.04 4.97
N LEU A 122 1.61 -11.55 4.44
CA LEU A 122 0.30 -11.52 5.10
C LEU A 122 0.21 -12.42 6.34
N ASN A 123 1.14 -13.37 6.49
CA ASN A 123 1.30 -14.18 7.69
C ASN A 123 2.14 -13.50 8.78
N HIS A 124 2.77 -12.35 8.49
CA HIS A 124 3.52 -11.57 9.47
C HIS A 124 2.58 -10.98 10.56
N PRO A 125 2.97 -11.00 11.85
CA PRO A 125 2.14 -10.46 12.95
C PRO A 125 1.70 -9.01 12.78
N GLY A 126 2.47 -8.20 12.05
CA GLY A 126 2.12 -6.81 11.72
C GLY A 126 0.80 -6.65 10.94
N PHE A 127 0.33 -7.71 10.27
CA PHE A 127 -0.96 -7.75 9.58
C PHE A 127 -2.04 -8.52 10.34
N ALA A 128 -1.76 -9.02 11.54
CA ALA A 128 -2.73 -9.80 12.33
C ALA A 128 -3.95 -8.97 12.73
N ALA A 129 -3.79 -7.66 12.93
CA ALA A 129 -4.90 -6.73 13.04
C ALA A 129 -5.27 -6.21 11.64
N SER A 130 -6.38 -6.67 11.08
CA SER A 130 -6.86 -6.31 9.72
C SER A 130 -6.97 -4.81 9.44
N LYS A 131 -6.88 -3.95 10.46
CA LYS A 131 -6.89 -2.47 10.35
C LYS A 131 -5.87 -1.94 9.35
N ARG A 132 -4.67 -2.55 9.26
CA ARG A 132 -3.64 -2.11 8.30
C ARG A 132 -4.00 -2.40 6.84
N LEU A 133 -4.84 -3.41 6.60
CA LEU A 133 -5.28 -3.80 5.26
C LEU A 133 -6.48 -2.98 4.77
N THR A 134 -7.32 -2.48 5.68
CA THR A 134 -8.54 -1.74 5.36
C THR A 134 -8.32 -0.24 5.27
N LEU A 135 -7.50 0.33 6.16
CA LEU A 135 -7.26 1.78 6.18
C LEU A 135 -6.32 2.20 5.06
N SER A 136 -6.62 3.31 4.40
CA SER A 136 -5.70 3.93 3.44
C SER A 136 -4.39 4.35 4.13
N PRO A 137 -3.23 4.28 3.45
CA PRO A 137 -1.98 4.86 3.96
C PRO A 137 -2.15 6.30 4.49
N CYS A 138 -2.92 7.15 3.81
CA CYS A 138 -3.23 8.52 4.26
C CYS A 138 -4.00 8.56 5.60
N GLU A 139 -4.92 7.62 5.83
CA GLU A 139 -5.70 7.53 7.06
C GLU A 139 -4.88 6.95 8.22
N GLN A 140 -3.79 6.24 7.89
CA GLN A 140 -2.83 5.68 8.84
C GLN A 140 -1.69 6.65 9.21
N GLU A 141 -1.53 7.80 8.53
CA GLU A 141 -0.50 8.81 8.83
C GLU A 141 -0.59 9.34 10.28
N LEU A 142 -1.77 9.23 10.91
CA LEU A 142 -1.97 9.57 12.32
C LEU A 142 -1.28 8.60 13.31
N GLN A 143 -0.76 7.45 12.83
CA GLN A 143 -0.05 6.45 13.64
C GLN A 143 1.49 6.53 13.57
N ASP A 144 2.07 7.45 12.78
CA ASP A 144 3.53 7.72 12.72
C ASP A 144 4.43 6.48 12.56
N ASP A 145 3.98 5.49 11.78
CA ASP A 145 4.78 4.32 11.44
C ASP A 145 5.14 4.37 9.96
N ASP A 146 6.44 4.27 9.62
CA ASP A 146 6.99 4.18 8.25
C ASP A 146 6.58 2.87 7.52
N PHE A 147 5.37 2.39 7.75
CA PHE A 147 4.90 1.08 7.34
C PHE A 147 4.68 0.97 5.82
N TYR A 148 4.10 2.01 5.21
CA TYR A 148 3.87 2.12 3.75
C TYR A 148 4.86 3.06 3.05
N ALA A 149 5.85 3.61 3.78
CA ALA A 149 6.87 4.48 3.21
C ALA A 149 7.76 3.68 2.25
N TYR A 150 8.02 4.25 1.08
CA TYR A 150 8.99 3.70 0.13
C TYR A 150 10.40 4.15 0.53
N ASP A 151 10.57 5.46 0.68
CA ASP A 151 11.78 6.18 1.07
C ASP A 151 11.42 7.27 2.11
N GLU A 152 12.36 8.17 2.38
CA GLU A 152 12.14 9.31 3.28
C GLU A 152 11.20 10.38 2.71
N ASP A 153 10.88 10.32 1.40
CA ASP A 153 10.16 11.33 0.64
C ASP A 153 8.69 10.97 0.37
N GLY A 154 8.29 9.70 0.52
CA GLY A 154 6.88 9.32 0.52
C GLY A 154 6.59 7.85 0.23
N THR A 155 5.36 7.58 -0.24
CA THR A 155 4.87 6.24 -0.58
C THR A 155 5.10 5.93 -2.06
N ARG A 156 5.32 4.65 -2.41
CA ARG A 156 5.50 4.22 -3.82
C ARG A 156 4.24 4.45 -4.66
N PHE A 157 3.08 4.16 -4.08
CA PHE A 157 1.78 4.29 -4.71
C PHE A 157 1.05 5.51 -4.16
N SER A 158 -0.02 5.93 -4.84
CA SER A 158 -0.92 6.96 -4.35
C SER A 158 -1.38 6.61 -2.91
N PRO A 159 -1.37 7.56 -1.96
CA PRO A 159 -1.60 7.27 -0.54
C PRO A 159 -3.04 6.80 -0.24
N ASP A 160 -3.95 6.92 -1.20
CA ASP A 160 -5.31 6.39 -1.20
C ASP A 160 -5.43 4.92 -1.67
N ILE A 161 -4.36 4.33 -2.21
CA ILE A 161 -4.35 2.94 -2.67
C ILE A 161 -4.10 2.02 -1.48
N THR A 162 -5.11 1.22 -1.13
CA THR A 162 -4.98 0.08 -0.20
C THR A 162 -4.48 -1.17 -0.94
N PRO A 163 -3.95 -2.18 -0.23
CA PRO A 163 -3.51 -3.43 -0.85
C PRO A 163 -4.57 -4.11 -1.73
N ILE A 164 -5.84 -4.08 -1.31
CA ILE A 164 -6.94 -4.69 -2.08
C ILE A 164 -7.33 -3.88 -3.31
N ILE A 165 -7.27 -2.54 -3.24
CA ILE A 165 -7.46 -1.67 -4.42
C ILE A 165 -6.37 -1.96 -5.45
N LEU A 166 -5.10 -2.08 -5.02
CA LEU A 166 -4.00 -2.39 -5.92
C LEU A 166 -4.15 -3.78 -6.56
N ALA A 167 -4.48 -4.80 -5.76
CA ALA A 167 -4.70 -6.16 -6.26
C ALA A 167 -5.83 -6.23 -7.30
N ALA A 168 -6.91 -5.49 -7.05
CA ALA A 168 -8.04 -5.32 -7.96
C ALA A 168 -7.62 -4.62 -9.27
N HIS A 169 -6.87 -3.52 -9.19
CA HIS A 169 -6.36 -2.80 -10.37
C HIS A 169 -5.43 -3.68 -11.22
N CYS A 170 -4.61 -4.52 -10.56
CA CYS A 170 -3.69 -5.45 -11.22
C CYS A 170 -4.36 -6.77 -11.66
N GLN A 171 -5.68 -6.95 -11.42
CA GLN A 171 -6.45 -8.15 -11.76
C GLN A 171 -5.82 -9.46 -11.22
N LYS A 172 -5.25 -9.40 -10.01
CA LYS A 172 -4.59 -10.56 -9.37
C LYS A 172 -5.59 -11.37 -8.55
N TYR A 173 -6.35 -12.25 -9.20
CA TYR A 173 -7.44 -13.03 -8.58
C TYR A 173 -7.02 -13.73 -7.27
N GLU A 174 -5.90 -14.45 -7.27
CA GLU A 174 -5.42 -15.17 -6.08
C GLU A 174 -5.11 -14.21 -4.92
N VAL A 175 -4.48 -13.08 -5.21
CA VAL A 175 -4.17 -12.04 -4.21
C VAL A 175 -5.44 -11.38 -3.68
N VAL A 176 -6.39 -11.06 -4.56
CA VAL A 176 -7.69 -10.51 -4.17
C VAL A 176 -8.41 -11.49 -3.24
N HIS A 177 -8.42 -12.78 -3.58
CA HIS A 177 -9.00 -13.81 -2.73
C HIS A 177 -8.32 -13.89 -1.36
N MET A 178 -6.99 -13.93 -1.30
CA MET A 178 -6.24 -13.93 -0.03
C MET A 178 -6.57 -12.71 0.85
N LEU A 179 -6.66 -11.52 0.26
CA LEU A 179 -6.99 -10.29 0.98
C LEU A 179 -8.44 -10.29 1.48
N LEU A 180 -9.40 -10.76 0.67
CA LEU A 180 -10.80 -10.92 1.06
C LEU A 180 -10.94 -11.91 2.24
N MET A 181 -10.19 -13.01 2.22
CA MET A 181 -10.16 -13.99 3.32
C MET A 181 -9.61 -13.43 4.63
N LYS A 182 -8.75 -12.40 4.56
CA LYS A 182 -8.27 -11.64 5.73
C LYS A 182 -9.23 -10.51 6.17
N GLY A 183 -10.39 -10.39 5.50
CA GLY A 183 -11.43 -9.41 5.81
C GLY A 183 -11.19 -8.02 5.21
N ALA A 184 -10.18 -7.85 4.34
CA ALA A 184 -9.99 -6.60 3.63
C ALA A 184 -11.04 -6.48 2.53
N ARG A 185 -11.81 -5.38 2.53
CA ARG A 185 -12.82 -5.08 1.50
C ARG A 185 -12.64 -3.64 1.04
N ILE A 186 -13.00 -3.39 -0.22
CA ILE A 186 -13.05 -2.02 -0.74
C ILE A 186 -14.34 -1.39 -0.22
N GLU A 187 -14.20 -0.32 0.56
CA GLU A 187 -15.34 0.46 1.03
C GLU A 187 -15.95 1.25 -0.14
N ARG A 188 -17.29 1.26 -0.22
CA ARG A 188 -17.99 2.05 -1.25
C ARG A 188 -17.83 3.54 -0.91
N PRO A 189 -17.36 4.37 -1.85
CA PRO A 189 -17.28 5.81 -1.64
C PRO A 189 -18.66 6.41 -1.33
N HIS A 190 -18.67 7.50 -0.57
CA HIS A 190 -19.89 8.28 -0.38
C HIS A 190 -20.36 8.94 -1.69
N ASP A 191 -21.65 9.29 -1.72
CA ASP A 191 -22.24 10.06 -2.80
C ASP A 191 -21.48 11.38 -3.06
N TYR A 192 -21.45 11.84 -4.32
CA TYR A 192 -20.73 13.05 -4.71
C TYR A 192 -21.18 14.28 -3.93
N PHE A 193 -22.47 14.36 -3.57
CA PHE A 193 -23.03 15.49 -2.83
C PHE A 193 -23.09 15.24 -1.31
N CYS A 194 -22.39 14.24 -0.79
CA CYS A 194 -22.37 13.95 0.64
C CYS A 194 -21.80 15.13 1.46
N LYS A 195 -22.49 15.46 2.55
CA LYS A 195 -22.14 16.58 3.46
C LYS A 195 -21.74 16.10 4.86
N CYS A 196 -21.31 14.85 5.00
CA CYS A 196 -20.81 14.38 6.29
C CYS A 196 -19.52 15.13 6.68
N GLY A 197 -19.18 15.09 7.97
CA GLY A 197 -17.98 15.74 8.49
C GLY A 197 -16.71 15.28 7.76
N ASP A 198 -16.55 13.97 7.57
CA ASP A 198 -15.35 13.39 6.95
C ASP A 198 -15.18 13.78 5.48
N CYS A 199 -16.24 13.74 4.67
CA CYS A 199 -16.19 14.18 3.28
C CYS A 199 -15.88 15.67 3.17
N THR A 200 -16.52 16.48 4.01
CA THR A 200 -16.32 17.93 4.01
C THR A 200 -14.88 18.28 4.40
N GLU A 201 -14.32 17.59 5.39
CA GLU A 201 -12.95 17.80 5.84
C GLU A 201 -11.93 17.35 4.78
N LYS A 202 -12.09 16.15 4.21
CA LYS A 202 -11.24 15.64 3.12
C LYS A 202 -11.26 16.58 1.90
N GLN A 203 -12.42 17.10 1.53
CA GLN A 203 -12.57 18.04 0.41
C GLN A 203 -11.93 19.40 0.69
N ARG A 204 -12.01 19.90 1.92
CA ARG A 204 -11.36 21.17 2.33
C ARG A 204 -9.84 21.04 2.38
N HIS A 205 -9.34 19.91 2.85
CA HIS A 205 -7.90 19.68 2.98
C HIS A 205 -7.23 19.47 1.61
N ASP A 206 -7.78 18.57 0.80
CA ASP A 206 -7.30 18.32 -0.55
C ASP A 206 -8.42 17.73 -1.45
N SER A 207 -9.11 18.61 -2.17
CA SER A 207 -10.18 18.22 -3.09
C SER A 207 -9.69 17.32 -4.23
N PHE A 208 -8.43 17.45 -4.67
CA PHE A 208 -7.90 16.64 -5.77
C PHE A 208 -7.59 15.22 -5.30
N SER A 209 -6.92 15.09 -4.15
CA SER A 209 -6.68 13.80 -3.52
C SER A 209 -8.00 13.09 -3.16
N HIS A 210 -9.01 13.83 -2.70
CA HIS A 210 -10.33 13.28 -2.41
C HIS A 210 -11.02 12.72 -3.67
N SER A 211 -11.01 13.47 -4.79
CA SER A 211 -11.54 13.01 -6.07
C SER A 211 -10.78 11.77 -6.58
N ARG A 212 -9.45 11.80 -6.52
CA ARG A 212 -8.59 10.68 -6.94
C ARG A 212 -8.82 9.40 -6.12
N SER A 213 -8.92 9.53 -4.80
CA SER A 213 -9.20 8.41 -3.89
C SER A 213 -10.51 7.70 -4.27
N ARG A 214 -11.54 8.47 -4.55
CA ARG A 214 -12.84 7.94 -4.99
C ARG A 214 -12.77 7.26 -6.35
N ILE A 215 -12.08 7.84 -7.33
CA ILE A 215 -11.85 7.20 -8.64
C ILE A 215 -11.13 5.86 -8.45
N ASN A 216 -10.09 5.81 -7.61
CA ASN A 216 -9.33 4.59 -7.36
C ASN A 216 -10.16 3.50 -6.67
N ALA A 217 -11.02 3.87 -5.72
CA ALA A 217 -11.96 2.96 -5.08
C ALA A 217 -12.98 2.40 -6.08
N TYR A 218 -13.62 3.26 -6.89
CA TYR A 218 -14.56 2.81 -7.93
C TYR A 218 -13.90 1.92 -8.99
N LYS A 219 -12.68 2.25 -9.40
CA LYS A 219 -11.89 1.41 -10.31
C LYS A 219 -11.61 0.03 -9.71
N GLY A 220 -11.37 -0.05 -8.41
CA GLY A 220 -11.22 -1.31 -7.70
C GLY A 220 -12.53 -2.11 -7.64
N LEU A 221 -13.65 -1.45 -7.30
CA LEU A 221 -14.98 -2.05 -7.25
C LEU A 221 -15.45 -2.57 -8.62
N ALA A 222 -15.13 -1.85 -9.69
CA ALA A 222 -15.47 -2.23 -11.07
C ALA A 222 -14.52 -3.28 -11.67
N SER A 223 -13.49 -3.69 -10.94
CA SER A 223 -12.55 -4.69 -11.45
C SER A 223 -13.21 -6.08 -11.52
N PRO A 224 -12.96 -6.84 -12.61
CA PRO A 224 -13.50 -8.20 -12.75
C PRO A 224 -13.05 -9.14 -11.62
N ALA A 225 -11.78 -9.01 -11.20
CA ALA A 225 -11.22 -9.80 -10.11
C ALA A 225 -11.93 -9.56 -8.78
N TYR A 226 -12.33 -8.32 -8.50
CA TYR A 226 -13.07 -8.01 -7.28
C TYR A 226 -14.54 -8.42 -7.39
N LEU A 227 -15.22 -8.12 -8.50
CA LEU A 227 -16.64 -8.46 -8.70
C LEU A 227 -16.89 -9.97 -8.60
N SER A 228 -16.08 -10.78 -9.27
CA SER A 228 -16.21 -12.24 -9.29
C SER A 228 -16.01 -12.89 -7.91
N LEU A 229 -15.15 -12.32 -7.07
CA LEU A 229 -14.77 -12.91 -5.78
C LEU A 229 -15.50 -12.31 -4.57
N SER A 230 -16.09 -11.12 -4.70
CA SER A 230 -16.69 -10.39 -3.57
C SER A 230 -18.22 -10.44 -3.51
N SER A 231 -18.88 -10.76 -4.62
CA SER A 231 -20.35 -10.72 -4.76
C SER A 231 -20.94 -12.08 -5.10
N GLU A 232 -22.14 -12.35 -4.61
CA GLU A 232 -22.89 -13.59 -4.90
C GLU A 232 -23.45 -13.59 -6.33
N ASP A 233 -23.88 -12.42 -6.80
CA ASP A 233 -24.29 -12.19 -8.18
C ASP A 233 -23.41 -11.08 -8.82
N PRO A 234 -22.29 -11.48 -9.45
CA PRO A 234 -21.37 -10.55 -10.11
C PRO A 234 -21.99 -9.79 -11.28
N VAL A 235 -22.97 -10.39 -11.99
CA VAL A 235 -23.59 -9.79 -13.17
C VAL A 235 -24.51 -8.65 -12.74
N LEU A 236 -25.40 -8.90 -11.78
CA LEU A 236 -26.27 -7.86 -11.23
C LEU A 236 -25.45 -6.72 -10.61
N THR A 237 -24.45 -7.06 -9.80
CA THR A 237 -23.56 -6.07 -9.16
C THR A 237 -22.83 -5.22 -10.20
N ALA A 238 -22.34 -5.83 -11.28
CA ALA A 238 -21.70 -5.11 -12.38
C ALA A 238 -22.67 -4.15 -13.10
N LEU A 239 -23.91 -4.57 -13.34
CA LEU A 239 -24.95 -3.73 -13.96
C LEU A 239 -25.29 -2.51 -13.09
N GLU A 240 -25.48 -2.72 -11.79
CA GLU A 240 -25.78 -1.63 -10.86
C GLU A 240 -24.62 -0.63 -10.78
N LEU A 241 -23.39 -1.13 -10.62
CA LEU A 241 -22.20 -0.29 -10.54
C LEU A 241 -21.96 0.46 -11.85
N SER A 242 -22.19 -0.18 -13.00
CA SER A 242 -22.09 0.46 -14.30
C SER A 242 -23.06 1.64 -14.45
N ASN A 243 -24.32 1.49 -14.02
CA ASN A 243 -25.30 2.57 -14.03
C ASN A 243 -24.92 3.71 -13.10
N GLU A 244 -24.31 3.42 -11.95
CA GLU A 244 -23.80 4.41 -11.01
C GLU A 244 -22.63 5.21 -11.62
N LEU A 245 -21.63 4.52 -12.19
CA LEU A 245 -20.47 5.15 -12.81
C LEU A 245 -20.85 6.03 -14.01
N ALA A 246 -21.83 5.61 -14.81
CA ALA A 246 -22.35 6.42 -15.91
C ALA A 246 -22.98 7.74 -15.44
N LYS A 247 -23.62 7.77 -14.27
CA LYS A 247 -24.14 9.00 -13.66
C LYS A 247 -22.99 9.87 -13.15
N LEU A 248 -22.02 9.28 -12.45
CA LEU A 248 -20.87 9.99 -11.90
C LEU A 248 -19.99 10.61 -12.99
N ALA A 249 -19.79 9.93 -14.12
CA ALA A 249 -19.04 10.46 -15.26
C ALA A 249 -19.67 11.74 -15.86
N ASN A 250 -20.97 11.96 -15.67
CA ASN A 250 -21.62 13.21 -16.09
C ASN A 250 -21.47 14.34 -15.07
N ILE A 251 -21.20 14.02 -13.81
CA ILE A 251 -21.07 14.96 -12.69
C ILE A 251 -19.62 15.39 -12.51
N GLU A 252 -18.69 14.43 -12.48
CA GLU A 252 -17.26 14.64 -12.29
C GLU A 252 -16.52 14.61 -13.61
N LYS A 253 -15.83 15.70 -13.96
CA LYS A 253 -15.08 15.78 -15.21
C LYS A 253 -13.85 14.88 -15.19
N GLU A 254 -13.27 14.67 -14.00
CA GLU A 254 -12.10 13.82 -13.78
C GLU A 254 -12.37 12.35 -14.17
N PHE A 255 -13.63 11.90 -14.07
CA PHE A 255 -14.06 10.57 -14.49
C PHE A 255 -14.14 10.39 -16.01
N LYS A 256 -14.34 11.48 -16.78
CA LYS A 256 -14.37 11.42 -18.26
C LYS A 256 -13.00 11.17 -18.89
N ASN A 257 -11.92 11.37 -18.14
CA ASN A 257 -10.57 11.13 -18.65
C ASN A 257 -10.05 9.73 -18.31
N SER A 258 -10.82 8.93 -17.55
CA SER A 258 -10.45 7.56 -17.19
C SER A 258 -11.15 6.55 -18.10
N GLU A 259 -10.52 6.19 -19.23
CA GLU A 259 -11.04 5.24 -20.25
C GLU A 259 -11.60 3.93 -19.67
N GLN A 260 -11.10 3.48 -18.52
CA GLN A 260 -11.54 2.23 -17.86
C GLN A 260 -12.89 2.34 -17.13
N VAL A 261 -13.38 3.55 -16.87
CA VAL A 261 -14.68 3.80 -16.21
C VAL A 261 -15.77 4.12 -17.22
N GLU A 262 -15.41 4.39 -18.48
CA GLU A 262 -16.32 4.89 -19.50
C GLU A 262 -17.19 3.83 -20.17
N ASN A 263 -16.83 2.54 -20.08
CA ASN A 263 -17.56 1.52 -20.80
C ASN A 263 -18.28 0.52 -19.88
N PRO A 264 -19.59 0.71 -19.62
CA PRO A 264 -20.50 -0.29 -19.05
C PRO A 264 -20.29 -1.72 -19.56
N LYS A 265 -19.98 -1.84 -20.85
CA LYS A 265 -19.77 -3.13 -21.51
C LYS A 265 -18.48 -3.82 -21.06
N PHE A 266 -17.48 -3.08 -20.60
CA PHE A 266 -16.22 -3.67 -20.16
C PHE A 266 -16.39 -4.49 -18.88
N CYS A 267 -17.22 -4.03 -17.94
CA CYS A 267 -17.54 -4.79 -16.73
C CYS A 267 -18.32 -6.07 -17.07
N LEU A 268 -19.30 -5.97 -17.99
CA LEU A 268 -20.17 -7.07 -18.38
C LEU A 268 -19.47 -8.11 -19.27
N GLU A 269 -18.80 -7.68 -20.34
CA GLU A 269 -18.08 -8.57 -21.26
C GLU A 269 -16.96 -9.33 -20.54
N THR A 270 -16.40 -8.78 -19.48
CA THR A 270 -15.34 -9.45 -18.72
C THR A 270 -15.91 -10.44 -17.70
N VAL A 271 -17.04 -10.14 -17.06
CA VAL A 271 -17.72 -11.10 -16.15
C VAL A 271 -18.26 -12.29 -16.95
N GLU A 272 -18.86 -12.06 -18.12
CA GLU A 272 -19.36 -13.13 -18.99
C GLU A 272 -18.23 -14.06 -19.47
N LYS A 273 -17.07 -13.53 -19.89
CA LYS A 273 -15.93 -14.33 -20.36
C LYS A 273 -15.20 -15.14 -19.29
N HIS A 274 -15.35 -14.80 -18.01
CA HIS A 274 -14.66 -15.49 -16.89
C HIS A 274 -15.58 -16.46 -16.14
N LEU A 275 -16.88 -16.47 -16.45
CA LEU A 275 -17.86 -17.41 -15.91
C LEU A 275 -18.13 -18.60 -16.83
N GLU A 276 -17.59 -18.59 -18.06
CA GLU A 276 -17.52 -19.72 -19.01
C GLU A 276 -16.22 -20.52 -18.86
#